data_AF-A0A392Q3M0-F1
#
_entry.id   AF-A0A392Q3M0-F1
#
_cell.length_a   1.000
_cell.length_b   1.000
_cell.length_c   1.000
_cell.angle_alpha   90.00
_cell.angle_beta   90.00
_cell.angle_gamma   90.00
#
_symmetry.space_group_name_H-M   'P 1'
#
loop_
_entity.id
_entity.type
_entity.pdbx_description
1 polymer ?
#
loop_
_entity_poly.entity_id
_entity_poly.type
_entity_poly.pdbx_seq_one_letter_code
_entity_poly.pdbx_strand_id
1 'polypeptide(L)'
;MILGDRNLLELSGKDHSRVRGALVSFLKPESLKQYVSKIDEEVRSHIQMHWEGKQQVKVLPLMKTLTFNIICSLLFGLESGKQRDQFMNPFQ
;
A
#
# COMPACT_ATOMS: atom_id res chain seq x y z
N MET A 1 -2.32 10.09 6.03
CA MET A 1 -2.73 10.70 4.75
C MET A 1 -1.50 11.36 4.17
N ILE A 2 -1.35 11.38 2.84
CA ILE A 2 -0.34 12.19 2.14
C ILE A 2 -0.57 13.64 2.63
N LEU A 3 0.13 14.09 3.66
CA LEU A 3 -0.18 15.31 4.43
C LEU A 3 0.86 16.39 4.11
N GLY A 4 0.42 17.65 4.12
CA GLY A 4 1.20 18.84 3.78
C GLY A 4 0.71 19.52 2.50
N ASP A 5 1.02 20.80 2.31
CA ASP A 5 0.42 21.68 1.28
C ASP A 5 0.73 21.29 -0.17
N ARG A 6 1.53 20.23 -0.37
CA ARG A 6 1.88 19.64 -1.67
C ARG A 6 1.31 18.23 -1.85
N ASN A 7 0.21 17.92 -1.15
CA ASN A 7 -0.49 16.67 -1.37
C ASN A 7 -1.58 16.81 -2.44
N LEU A 8 -1.97 15.69 -3.04
CA LEU A 8 -2.91 15.67 -4.17
C LEU A 8 -4.26 16.34 -3.87
N LEU A 9 -4.72 16.33 -2.61
CA LEU A 9 -5.99 16.94 -2.22
C LEU A 9 -5.90 18.47 -2.10
N GLU A 10 -4.71 18.99 -1.78
CA GLU A 10 -4.45 20.43 -1.60
C GLU A 10 -3.98 21.12 -2.89
N LEU A 11 -3.41 20.36 -3.82
CA LEU A 11 -3.01 20.90 -5.12
C LEU A 11 -4.23 21.35 -5.92
N SER A 12 -4.08 22.45 -6.66
CA SER A 12 -5.12 22.98 -7.55
C SER A 12 -4.59 23.31 -8.95
N GLY A 13 -5.50 23.55 -9.89
CA GLY A 13 -5.18 24.00 -11.25
C GLY A 13 -4.23 23.07 -12.01
N LYS A 14 -3.19 23.65 -12.62
CA LYS A 14 -2.23 22.92 -13.47
C LYS A 14 -1.39 21.90 -12.68
N ASP A 15 -1.04 22.22 -11.43
CA ASP A 15 -0.22 21.33 -10.61
C ASP A 15 -1.00 20.09 -10.19
N HIS A 16 -2.28 20.25 -9.81
CA HIS A 16 -3.17 19.11 -9.57
C HIS A 16 -3.27 18.20 -10.80
N SER A 17 -3.55 18.77 -11.97
CA SER A 17 -3.67 18.00 -13.22
C SER A 17 -2.38 17.26 -13.57
N ARG A 18 -1.20 17.88 -13.37
CA ARG A 18 0.10 17.26 -13.61
C ARG A 18 0.36 16.08 -12.67
N VAL A 19 0.21 16.29 -11.36
CA VAL A 19 0.49 15.26 -10.35
C VAL A 19 -0.53 14.12 -10.44
N ARG A 20 -1.82 14.44 -10.61
CA ARG A 20 -2.86 13.43 -10.84
C ARG A 20 -2.60 12.62 -12.11
N GLY A 21 -2.22 13.27 -13.21
CA GLY A 21 -1.91 12.61 -14.48
C GLY A 21 -0.78 11.60 -14.33
N ALA A 22 0.30 11.97 -13.62
CA ALA A 22 1.40 11.07 -13.31
C ALA A 22 0.91 9.86 -12.49
N LEU A 23 0.18 10.08 -11.38
CA LEU A 23 -0.34 8.99 -10.54
C LEU A 23 -1.29 8.05 -11.27
N VAL A 24 -2.24 8.60 -12.05
CA VAL A 24 -3.20 7.80 -12.82
C VAL A 24 -2.49 6.89 -13.82
N SER A 25 -1.35 7.32 -14.38
CA SER A 25 -0.58 6.46 -15.29
C SER A 25 -0.06 5.19 -14.61
N PHE A 26 0.34 5.26 -13.34
CA PHE A 26 0.76 4.10 -12.53
C PHE A 26 -0.43 3.20 -12.14
N LEU A 27 -1.63 3.78 -12.00
CA LEU A 27 -2.84 3.07 -11.60
C LEU A 27 -3.65 2.52 -12.79
N LYS A 28 -3.10 2.58 -14.02
CA LYS A 28 -3.75 1.97 -15.18
C LYS A 28 -3.83 0.45 -15.01
N PRO A 29 -4.91 -0.20 -15.50
CA PRO A 29 -5.07 -1.65 -15.40
C PRO A 29 -3.85 -2.43 -15.92
N GLU A 30 -3.22 -1.97 -17.00
CA GLU A 30 -2.05 -2.60 -17.61
C GLU A 30 -0.83 -2.59 -16.69
N SER A 31 -0.65 -1.50 -15.93
CA SER A 31 0.41 -1.37 -14.93
C SER A 31 0.08 -2.17 -13.67
N LEU A 32 -1.17 -2.10 -13.19
CA LEU A 32 -1.62 -2.84 -12.01
C LEU A 32 -1.54 -4.36 -12.20
N LYS A 33 -1.76 -4.87 -13.42
CA LYS A 33 -1.59 -6.29 -13.75
C LYS A 33 -0.18 -6.80 -13.45
N GLN A 34 0.85 -5.98 -13.64
CA GLN A 34 2.23 -6.36 -13.34
C GLN A 34 2.46 -6.61 -11.84
N TYR A 35 1.62 -6.01 -10.99
CA TYR A 35 1.72 -6.13 -9.54
C TYR A 35 0.91 -7.28 -8.95
N VAL A 36 0.05 -7.94 -9.73
CA VAL A 36 -0.82 -9.04 -9.24
C VAL A 36 -0.02 -10.14 -8.56
N SER A 37 1.11 -10.56 -9.16
CA SER A 37 1.97 -11.58 -8.56
C SER A 37 2.51 -11.16 -7.19
N LYS A 38 2.89 -9.88 -7.05
CA LYS A 38 3.45 -9.35 -5.80
C LYS A 38 2.37 -9.14 -4.74
N ILE A 39 1.15 -8.76 -5.16
CA ILE A 39 -0.01 -8.72 -4.27
C ILE A 39 -0.33 -10.12 -3.75
N ASP A 40 -0.34 -11.13 -4.62
CA ASP A 40 -0.60 -12.53 -4.21
C ASP A 40 0.43 -13.01 -3.18
N GLU A 41 1.71 -12.69 -3.39
CA GLU A 41 2.79 -13.02 -2.46
C GLU A 41 2.59 -12.36 -1.09
N GLU A 42 2.29 -11.05 -1.04
CA GLU A 42 2.01 -10.34 0.22
C GLU A 42 0.78 -10.91 0.93
N VAL A 43 -0.29 -11.24 0.19
CA VAL A 43 -1.51 -11.84 0.74
C VAL A 43 -1.24 -13.22 1.32
N ARG A 44 -0.52 -14.07 0.59
CA ARG A 44 -0.17 -15.43 1.02
C ARG A 44 0.69 -15.39 2.29
N SER A 45 1.71 -14.55 2.30
CA SER A 45 2.58 -14.33 3.46
C SER A 45 1.77 -13.85 4.66
N HIS A 46 0.85 -12.89 4.46
CA HIS A 46 -0.01 -12.38 5.51
C HIS A 46 -0.94 -13.44 6.12
N ILE A 47 -1.54 -14.29 5.30
CA ILE A 47 -2.39 -15.40 5.77
C ILE A 47 -1.55 -16.39 6.57
N GLN A 48 -0.40 -16.80 6.05
CA GLN A 48 0.50 -17.75 6.72
C GLN A 48 0.98 -17.22 8.09
N MET A 49 1.36 -15.94 8.18
CA MET A 49 1.87 -15.36 9.42
C MET A 49 0.79 -15.03 10.44
N HIS A 50 -0.40 -14.61 10.00
CA HIS A 50 -1.37 -13.97 10.87
C HIS A 50 -2.71 -14.70 11.01
N TRP A 51 -3.06 -15.62 10.11
CA TRP A 51 -4.37 -16.28 10.07
C TRP A 51 -4.27 -17.78 10.28
N GLU A 52 -3.28 -18.43 9.68
CA GLU A 52 -3.12 -19.88 9.74
C GLU A 52 -3.03 -20.39 11.18
N GLY A 53 -3.73 -21.49 11.47
CA GLY A 53 -3.79 -22.10 12.80
C GLY A 53 -4.63 -21.35 13.84
N LYS A 54 -5.26 -20.21 13.50
CA LYS A 54 -6.11 -19.46 14.43
C LYS A 54 -7.59 -19.74 14.19
N GLN A 55 -8.31 -20.06 15.26
CA GLN A 55 -9.77 -20.24 15.20
C GLN A 55 -10.52 -18.93 14.93
N GLN A 56 -9.98 -17.80 15.40
CA GLN A 56 -10.56 -16.47 15.23
C GLN A 56 -9.47 -15.43 15.02
N VAL A 57 -9.77 -14.40 14.23
CA VAL A 57 -8.86 -13.28 13.96
C VAL A 57 -9.60 -11.95 14.04
N LYS A 58 -8.89 -10.89 14.44
CA LYS A 58 -9.37 -9.51 14.34
C LYS A 58 -9.05 -8.99 12.94
N VAL A 59 -10.03 -9.07 12.04
CA VAL A 59 -9.84 -8.76 10.62
C VAL A 59 -9.35 -7.33 10.39
N LEU A 60 -9.97 -6.33 11.03
CA LEU A 60 -9.65 -4.91 10.80
C LEU A 60 -8.15 -4.58 10.97
N PRO A 61 -7.50 -4.84 12.12
CA PRO A 61 -6.08 -4.53 12.28
C PRO A 61 -5.19 -5.32 11.31
N LEU A 62 -5.53 -6.59 11.04
CA LEU A 62 -4.76 -7.41 10.09
C LEU A 62 -4.85 -6.87 8.66
N MET A 63 -6.04 -6.46 8.23
CA MET A 63 -6.22 -5.84 6.91
C MET A 63 -5.52 -4.50 6.79
N LYS A 64 -5.41 -3.71 7.87
CA LYS A 64 -4.59 -2.48 7.88
C LYS A 64 -3.11 -2.81 7.63
N THR A 65 -2.57 -3.82 8.32
CA THR A 65 -1.20 -4.30 8.09
C THR A 65 -0.98 -4.81 6.67
N LEU A 66 -1.90 -5.64 6.14
CA LEU A 66 -1.81 -6.14 4.77
C LEU A 66 -1.84 -5.01 3.74
N THR A 67 -2.75 -4.06 3.90
CA THR A 67 -2.87 -2.91 2.99
C THR A 67 -1.60 -2.06 3.01
N PHE A 68 -1.04 -1.83 4.19
CA PHE A 68 0.22 -1.11 4.33
C PHE A 68 1.37 -1.82 3.62
N ASN A 69 1.53 -3.14 3.84
CA ASN A 69 2.59 -3.92 3.20
C ASN A 69 2.46 -3.89 1.67
N ILE A 70 1.26 -4.08 1.13
CA ILE A 70 0.99 -3.99 -0.31
C ILE A 70 1.39 -2.60 -0.84
N ILE A 71 0.98 -1.52 -0.17
CA ILE A 71 1.32 -0.16 -0.59
C ILE A 71 2.83 0.08 -0.58
N CYS A 72 3.53 -0.34 0.48
CA CYS A 72 4.99 -0.26 0.59
C CYS A 72 5.68 -0.98 -0.57
N SER A 73 5.29 -2.23 -0.81
CA SER A 73 5.87 -3.11 -1.80
C SER A 73 5.61 -2.64 -3.24
N LEU A 74 4.44 -2.06 -3.52
CA LEU A 74 4.04 -1.67 -4.88
C LEU A 74 4.32 -0.22 -5.25
N LEU A 75 4.00 0.73 -4.37
CA LEU A 75 4.10 2.16 -4.69
C LEU A 75 5.47 2.74 -4.32
N PHE A 76 6.12 2.17 -3.30
CA PHE A 76 7.38 2.70 -2.76
C PHE A 76 8.56 1.77 -2.97
N GLY A 77 8.36 0.55 -3.48
CA GLY A 77 9.41 -0.45 -3.65
C GLY A 77 10.09 -0.82 -2.33
N LEU A 78 9.38 -0.68 -1.21
CA LEU A 78 9.88 -0.97 0.13
C LEU A 78 9.58 -2.41 0.50
N GLU A 79 10.60 -3.26 0.37
CA GLU A 79 10.53 -4.67 0.76
C GLU A 79 10.39 -4.87 2.27
N SER A 80 10.05 -6.10 2.65
CA SER A 80 9.99 -6.53 4.04
C SER A 80 11.30 -6.31 4.79
N GLY A 81 11.23 -5.63 5.94
CA GLY A 81 12.37 -5.45 6.84
C GLY A 81 12.32 -4.15 7.62
N LYS A 82 13.41 -3.89 8.36
CA LYS A 82 13.51 -2.80 9.35
C LYS A 82 13.12 -1.43 8.81
N GLN A 83 13.46 -1.14 7.55
CA GLN A 83 13.13 0.15 6.93
C GLN A 83 11.62 0.31 6.76
N ARG A 84 10.90 -0.74 6.34
CA ARG A 84 9.44 -0.70 6.21
C ARG A 84 8.78 -0.62 7.58
N ASP A 85 9.28 -1.37 8.56
CA ASP A 85 8.70 -1.46 9.90
C ASP A 85 8.69 -0.12 10.63
N GLN A 86 9.65 0.78 10.33
CA GLN A 86 9.67 2.15 10.85
C GLN A 86 8.41 2.96 10.50
N PHE A 87 7.74 2.64 9.40
CA PHE A 87 6.54 3.34 8.93
C PHE A 87 5.23 2.64 9.29
N MET A 88 5.27 1.52 10.03
CA MET A 88 4.09 0.71 10.36
C MET A 88 3.21 1.36 11.44
N ASN A 89 3.82 2.08 12.40
CA ASN A 89 3.13 2.61 13.58
C ASN A 89 1.85 3.43 13.27
N PRO A 90 1.79 4.29 12.24
CA PRO A 90 0.58 5.02 11.88
C PRO A 90 -0.56 4.15 11.35
N PHE A 91 -0.29 2.89 10.98
CA PHE A 91 -1.23 1.96 10.36
C PHE A 91 -1.73 0.87 11.32
N GLN A 92 -1.13 0.72 12.51
CA GLN A 92 -1.69 -0.12 13.58
C GLN A 92 -2.94 0.52 14.18
#